data_AF-A0A1H7IV66-F1
#
_entry.id   AF-A0A1H7IV66-F1
#
_cell.length_a   1.000
_cell.length_b   1.000
_cell.length_c   1.000
_cell.angle_alpha   90.00
_cell.angle_beta   90.00
_cell.angle_gamma   90.00
#
_symmetry.space_group_name_H-M   'P 1'
#
loop_
_entity.id
_entity.type
_entity.pdbx_description
1 polymer ?
#
loop_
_entity_poly.entity_id
_entity_poly.type
_entity_poly.pdbx_seq_one_letter_code
_entity_poly.pdbx_strand_id
1 'polypeptide(L)'
;MSDYDRLIQEFCSLAGLPDAKAIGTGSPIEVDGVTCSVTPNRQRPAEALVVYVEFGGVPSGREAEIHAELLSQNYLGSPDSGVIFGYSALTQRVICMQQLTTAELTGQRLIDVLHHIASKAEEWRRTYFLKPKEDVRPALSGSLSGGARALLGSRELGSRGA
;
A
#
# COMPACT_ATOMS: atom_id res chain seq x y z
N MET A 1 -9.77 -21.75 17.57
CA MET A 1 -9.84 -20.30 17.28
C MET A 1 -8.48 -19.91 16.74
N SER A 2 -8.40 -19.30 15.56
CA SER A 2 -7.11 -18.91 14.96
C SER A 2 -6.54 -17.65 15.62
N ASP A 3 -5.24 -17.37 15.43
CA ASP A 3 -4.63 -16.12 15.90
C ASP A 3 -5.29 -14.90 15.25
N TYR A 4 -5.70 -15.02 14.00
CA TYR A 4 -6.49 -14.01 13.30
C TYR A 4 -7.84 -13.75 14.01
N ASP A 5 -8.62 -14.79 14.31
CA ASP A 5 -9.93 -14.63 14.95
C ASP A 5 -9.79 -13.95 16.33
N ARG A 6 -8.77 -14.35 17.10
CA ARG A 6 -8.47 -13.75 18.41
C ARG A 6 -8.14 -12.27 18.28
N LEU A 7 -7.28 -11.92 17.32
CA LEU A 7 -6.88 -10.54 17.06
C LEU A 7 -8.08 -9.67 16.65
N ILE A 8 -8.94 -10.16 15.75
CA ILE A 8 -10.12 -9.40 15.30
C ILE A 8 -11.13 -9.20 16.44
N GLN A 9 -11.32 -10.20 17.30
CA GLN A 9 -12.17 -10.06 18.49
C GLN A 9 -11.62 -9.01 19.46
N GLU A 10 -10.31 -9.05 19.76
CA GLU A 10 -9.66 -8.06 20.61
C GLU A 10 -9.78 -6.65 20.02
N PHE A 11 -9.45 -6.50 18.73
CA PHE A 11 -9.60 -5.27 17.98
C PHE A 11 -11.02 -4.70 18.06
N CYS A 12 -12.04 -5.51 17.75
CA CYS A 12 -13.43 -5.05 17.76
C CYS A 12 -13.90 -4.65 19.16
N SER A 13 -13.48 -5.41 20.19
CA SER A 13 -13.77 -5.08 21.58
C SER A 13 -13.19 -3.71 21.99
N LEU A 14 -11.92 -3.46 21.66
CA LEU A 14 -11.24 -2.20 21.96
C LEU A 14 -11.81 -1.01 21.17
N ALA A 15 -12.14 -1.22 19.89
CA ALA A 15 -12.67 -0.20 19.01
C ALA A 15 -14.19 0.02 19.16
N GLY A 16 -14.89 -0.77 19.98
CA GLY A 16 -16.34 -0.69 20.15
C GLY A 16 -17.14 -1.12 18.90
N LEU A 17 -16.58 -2.00 18.06
CA LEU A 17 -17.21 -2.50 16.85
C LEU A 17 -18.10 -3.71 17.16
N PRO A 18 -19.35 -3.76 16.65
CA PRO A 18 -20.37 -4.70 17.14
C PRO A 18 -20.27 -6.12 16.56
N ASP A 19 -19.65 -6.31 15.38
CA ASP A 19 -19.63 -7.60 14.68
C ASP A 19 -18.23 -7.99 14.21
N ALA A 20 -17.48 -8.65 15.09
CA ALA A 20 -16.14 -9.13 14.80
C ALA A 20 -16.09 -10.09 13.60
N LYS A 21 -17.17 -10.85 13.33
CA LYS A 21 -17.21 -11.78 12.21
C LYS A 21 -17.34 -11.01 10.90
N ALA A 22 -18.26 -10.06 10.82
CA ALA A 22 -18.42 -9.21 9.63
C ALA A 22 -17.15 -8.40 9.35
N ILE A 23 -16.56 -7.80 10.40
CA ILE A 23 -15.29 -7.06 10.29
C ILE A 23 -14.16 -7.96 9.78
N GLY A 24 -13.99 -9.16 10.36
CA GLY A 24 -12.96 -10.12 9.93
C GLY A 24 -13.15 -10.68 8.51
N THR A 25 -14.29 -10.44 7.88
CA THR A 25 -14.54 -10.80 6.47
C THR A 25 -14.40 -9.63 5.50
N GLY A 26 -13.96 -8.46 5.99
CA GLY A 26 -13.71 -7.29 5.16
C GLY A 26 -14.86 -6.28 5.13
N SER A 27 -15.76 -6.29 6.11
CA SER A 27 -16.72 -5.18 6.25
C SER A 27 -16.00 -3.86 6.46
N PRO A 28 -16.48 -2.77 5.86
CA PRO A 28 -15.84 -1.46 5.96
C PRO A 28 -15.88 -0.93 7.39
N ILE A 29 -14.81 -0.23 7.76
CA ILE A 29 -14.60 0.46 9.03
C ILE A 29 -14.25 1.90 8.69
N GLU A 30 -14.89 2.85 9.36
CA GLU A 30 -14.53 4.27 9.27
C GLU A 30 -13.47 4.60 10.32
N VAL A 31 -12.32 5.12 9.88
CA VAL A 31 -11.23 5.59 10.72
C VAL A 31 -10.85 7.00 10.27
N ASP A 32 -11.12 7.99 11.10
CA ASP A 32 -10.85 9.42 10.80
C ASP A 32 -11.41 9.90 9.44
N GLY A 33 -12.61 9.45 9.04
CA GLY A 33 -13.18 9.81 7.73
C GLY A 33 -12.58 9.06 6.54
N VAL A 34 -11.87 7.96 6.81
CA VAL A 34 -11.22 7.10 5.82
C VAL A 34 -11.79 5.70 5.93
N THR A 35 -12.31 5.18 4.81
CA THR A 35 -12.75 3.80 4.71
C THR A 35 -11.58 2.84 4.74
N CYS A 36 -11.59 1.96 5.73
CA CYS A 36 -10.65 0.87 5.92
C CYS A 36 -11.37 -0.48 5.88
N SER A 37 -10.67 -1.56 5.60
CA SER A 37 -11.14 -2.92 5.87
C SER A 37 -9.98 -3.85 6.16
N VAL A 38 -10.27 -4.97 6.83
CA VAL A 38 -9.27 -5.97 7.20
C VAL A 38 -9.77 -7.34 6.75
N THR A 39 -8.90 -8.12 6.11
CA THR A 39 -9.23 -9.51 5.72
C THR A 39 -8.07 -10.43 6.08
N PRO A 40 -8.32 -11.74 6.27
CA PRO A 40 -7.23 -12.71 6.33
C PRO A 40 -6.43 -12.69 5.02
N ASN A 41 -5.12 -12.93 5.11
CA ASN A 41 -4.29 -13.07 3.92
C ASN A 41 -4.69 -14.34 3.15
N ARG A 42 -4.80 -14.28 1.83
CA ARG A 42 -5.26 -15.43 1.01
C ARG A 42 -4.33 -16.63 1.05
N GLN A 43 -3.02 -16.41 1.17
CA GLN A 43 -2.01 -17.48 1.17
C GLN A 43 -1.72 -17.98 2.57
N ARG A 44 -1.81 -17.09 3.58
CA ARG A 44 -1.51 -17.40 4.99
C ARG A 44 -2.60 -16.87 5.93
N PRO A 45 -3.85 -17.38 5.83
CA PRO A 45 -5.00 -16.78 6.49
C PRO A 45 -4.96 -16.83 8.03
N ALA A 46 -4.21 -17.76 8.63
CA ALA A 46 -4.05 -17.85 10.08
C ALA A 46 -2.93 -16.95 10.64
N GLU A 47 -1.92 -16.65 9.82
CA GLU A 47 -0.66 -16.02 10.24
C GLU A 47 -0.50 -14.57 9.76
N ALA A 48 -1.34 -14.15 8.83
CA ALA A 48 -1.27 -12.82 8.25
C ALA A 48 -2.65 -12.28 7.90
N LEU A 49 -2.73 -10.95 7.92
CA LEU A 49 -3.89 -10.20 7.47
C LEU A 49 -3.47 -9.15 6.45
N VAL A 50 -4.46 -8.64 5.72
CA VAL A 50 -4.30 -7.51 4.81
C VAL A 50 -5.24 -6.41 5.26
N VAL A 51 -4.68 -5.22 5.46
CA VAL A 51 -5.42 -3.98 5.65
C VAL A 51 -5.58 -3.31 4.30
N TYR A 52 -6.81 -2.89 3.97
CA TYR A 52 -7.13 -2.07 2.81
C TYR A 52 -7.56 -0.70 3.29
N VAL A 53 -7.03 0.37 2.70
CA VAL A 53 -7.39 1.76 3.05
C VAL A 53 -7.67 2.55 1.78
N GLU A 54 -8.81 3.23 1.73
CA GLU A 54 -9.19 4.06 0.59
C GLU A 54 -8.51 5.44 0.65
N PHE A 55 -7.54 5.65 -0.23
CA PHE A 55 -6.81 6.92 -0.33
C PHE A 55 -7.63 7.99 -1.05
N GLY A 56 -8.47 7.59 -2.00
CA GLY A 56 -9.43 8.48 -2.65
C GLY A 56 -9.29 8.52 -4.17
N GLY A 57 -10.00 9.46 -4.80
CA GLY A 57 -9.96 9.65 -6.25
C GLY A 57 -8.69 10.38 -6.71
N VAL A 58 -8.34 10.18 -7.98
CA VAL A 58 -7.27 10.93 -8.65
C VAL A 58 -7.90 12.08 -9.45
N PRO A 59 -7.41 13.33 -9.33
CA PRO A 59 -7.96 14.45 -10.06
C PRO A 59 -7.72 14.33 -11.56
N SER A 60 -8.72 14.73 -12.35
CA SER A 60 -8.65 14.68 -13.81
C SER A 60 -7.54 15.55 -14.38
N GLY A 61 -6.82 15.02 -15.37
CA GLY A 61 -5.69 15.68 -16.02
C GLY A 61 -4.36 15.54 -15.27
N ARG A 62 -4.32 14.83 -14.15
CA ARG A 62 -3.11 14.56 -13.36
C ARG A 62 -2.85 13.06 -13.14
N GLU A 63 -3.61 12.19 -13.81
CA GLU A 63 -3.57 10.76 -13.60
C GLU A 63 -2.19 10.17 -13.87
N ALA A 64 -1.56 10.54 -14.98
CA ALA A 64 -0.26 10.01 -15.37
C ALA A 64 0.84 10.31 -14.33
N GLU A 65 0.92 11.55 -13.85
CA GLU A 65 1.93 11.94 -12.85
C GLU A 65 1.67 11.27 -11.50
N ILE A 66 0.41 11.20 -11.05
CA ILE A 66 0.05 10.59 -9.76
C ILE A 66 0.26 9.08 -9.81
N HIS A 67 -0.11 8.40 -10.89
CA HIS A 67 0.13 6.97 -11.03
C HIS A 67 1.61 6.63 -11.14
N ALA A 68 2.40 7.44 -11.84
CA ALA A 68 3.86 7.28 -11.89
C ALA A 68 4.49 7.44 -10.50
N GLU A 69 4.01 8.41 -9.70
CA GLU A 69 4.45 8.57 -8.32
C GLU A 69 4.07 7.34 -7.47
N LEU A 70 2.83 6.84 -7.54
CA LEU A 70 2.41 5.65 -6.79
C LEU A 70 3.22 4.40 -7.17
N LEU A 71 3.54 4.21 -8.45
CA LEU A 71 4.42 3.13 -8.89
C LEU A 71 5.85 3.31 -8.36
N SER A 72 6.33 4.56 -8.28
CA SER A 72 7.63 4.89 -7.70
C SER A 72 7.65 4.60 -6.20
N GLN A 73 6.57 4.94 -5.47
CA GLN A 73 6.39 4.60 -4.06
C GLN A 73 6.38 3.08 -3.85
N ASN A 74 5.69 2.33 -4.70
CA ASN A 74 5.70 0.85 -4.66
C ASN A 74 7.10 0.26 -4.89
N TYR A 75 7.95 0.92 -5.69
CA TYR A 75 9.31 0.47 -5.96
C TYR A 75 10.28 0.85 -4.83
N LEU A 76 10.12 2.04 -4.26
CA LEU A 76 10.96 2.56 -3.18
C LEU A 76 10.61 1.92 -1.83
N GLY A 77 9.33 1.61 -1.60
CA GLY A 77 8.90 0.79 -0.48
C GLY A 77 9.58 -0.57 -0.60
N SER A 78 10.40 -0.93 0.39
CA SER A 78 10.99 -2.27 0.43
C SER A 78 9.86 -3.30 0.28
N PRO A 79 10.04 -4.39 -0.49
CA PRO A 79 9.12 -5.53 -0.48
C PRO A 79 8.78 -6.00 0.95
N ASP A 80 9.71 -5.78 1.89
CA ASP A 80 9.57 -6.11 3.31
C ASP A 80 8.58 -5.20 4.06
N SER A 81 8.30 -3.99 3.57
CA SER A 81 7.33 -3.08 4.19
C SER A 81 5.89 -3.59 4.09
N GLY A 82 5.63 -4.47 3.12
CA GLY A 82 4.30 -5.04 2.86
C GLY A 82 3.26 -4.02 2.38
N VAL A 83 3.66 -2.79 2.04
CA VAL A 83 2.76 -1.72 1.57
C VAL A 83 2.75 -1.66 0.05
N ILE A 84 1.56 -1.70 -0.55
CA ILE A 84 1.35 -1.60 -1.99
C ILE A 84 0.18 -0.67 -2.28
N PHE A 85 0.38 0.30 -3.16
CA PHE A 85 -0.68 1.10 -3.75
C PHE A 85 -1.23 0.43 -5.00
N GLY A 86 -2.56 0.41 -5.11
CA GLY A 86 -3.30 -0.03 -6.28
C GLY A 86 -4.38 0.97 -6.68
N TYR A 87 -4.91 0.79 -7.87
CA TYR A 87 -6.06 1.55 -8.38
C TYR A 87 -7.23 0.60 -8.65
N SER A 88 -8.37 0.87 -8.02
CA SER A 88 -9.60 0.11 -8.24
C SER A 88 -10.33 0.67 -9.45
N ALA A 89 -10.37 -0.07 -10.56
CA ALA A 89 -11.14 0.31 -11.74
C ALA A 89 -12.66 0.38 -11.47
N LEU A 90 -13.14 -0.36 -10.47
CA LEU A 90 -14.56 -0.39 -10.09
C LEU A 90 -14.97 0.88 -9.35
N THR A 91 -14.18 1.31 -8.36
CA THR A 91 -14.53 2.47 -7.51
C THR A 91 -13.86 3.76 -7.97
N GLN A 92 -12.91 3.67 -8.91
CA GLN A 92 -12.05 4.78 -9.34
C GLN A 92 -11.29 5.43 -8.18
N ARG A 93 -10.88 4.60 -7.21
CA ARG A 93 -10.15 5.01 -6.01
C ARG A 93 -8.78 4.37 -5.97
N VAL A 94 -7.80 5.13 -5.47
CA VAL A 94 -6.52 4.59 -5.01
C VAL A 94 -6.75 3.88 -3.70
N ILE A 95 -6.21 2.66 -3.62
CA ILE A 95 -6.28 1.79 -2.45
C ILE A 95 -4.85 1.54 -1.99
N CYS A 96 -4.59 1.72 -0.71
CA CYS A 96 -3.39 1.23 -0.06
C CYS A 96 -3.69 -0.14 0.55
N MET A 97 -2.80 -1.10 0.31
CA MET A 97 -2.83 -2.43 0.91
C MET A 97 -1.60 -2.58 1.78
N GLN A 98 -1.79 -3.01 3.04
CA GLN A 98 -0.67 -3.37 3.91
C GLN A 98 -0.86 -4.78 4.45
N GLN A 99 0.13 -5.64 4.19
CA GLN A 99 0.19 -6.96 4.79
C GLN A 99 0.86 -6.91 6.16
N LEU A 100 0.25 -7.56 7.15
CA LEU A 100 0.78 -7.64 8.52
C LEU A 100 0.76 -9.09 9.01
N THR A 101 1.77 -9.45 9.81
CA THR A 101 1.86 -10.76 10.46
C THR A 101 1.11 -10.74 11.80
N THR A 102 0.23 -11.72 12.03
CA THR A 102 -0.63 -11.76 13.24
C THR A 102 0.17 -12.06 14.51
N ALA A 103 1.30 -12.77 14.42
CA ALA A 103 2.15 -13.11 15.56
C ALA A 103 2.68 -11.89 16.34
N GLU A 104 2.81 -10.74 15.68
CA GLU A 104 3.37 -9.51 16.24
C GLU A 104 2.28 -8.44 16.52
N LEU A 105 1.01 -8.78 16.29
CA LEU A 105 -0.11 -7.85 16.38
C LEU A 105 -0.96 -8.07 17.63
N THR A 106 -1.31 -6.96 18.27
CA THR A 106 -2.38 -6.86 19.27
C THR A 106 -3.54 -6.06 18.69
N GLY A 107 -4.71 -6.12 19.32
CA GLY A 107 -5.88 -5.34 18.90
C GLY A 107 -5.57 -3.84 18.91
N GLN A 108 -4.87 -3.36 19.94
CA GLN A 108 -4.43 -1.97 20.02
C GLN A 108 -3.44 -1.60 18.91
N ARG A 109 -2.49 -2.48 18.60
CA ARG A 109 -1.52 -2.20 17.53
C ARG A 109 -2.19 -2.11 16.17
N LEU A 110 -3.23 -2.91 15.93
CA LEU A 110 -4.03 -2.81 14.71
C LEU A 110 -4.78 -1.47 14.63
N ILE A 111 -5.34 -0.98 15.74
CA ILE A 111 -5.94 0.37 15.83
C ILE A 111 -4.91 1.44 15.44
N ASP A 112 -3.72 1.39 16.04
CA ASP A 112 -2.66 2.36 15.76
C ASP A 112 -2.24 2.35 14.28
N VAL A 113 -2.13 1.16 13.68
CA VAL A 113 -1.82 1.00 12.25
C VAL A 113 -2.92 1.61 11.38
N LEU A 114 -4.19 1.36 11.69
CA LEU A 114 -5.30 1.92 10.93
C LEU A 114 -5.31 3.46 10.97
N HIS A 115 -5.14 4.07 12.15
CA HIS A 115 -5.02 5.52 12.29
C HIS A 115 -3.80 6.07 11.53
N HIS A 116 -2.67 5.38 11.60
CA HIS A 116 -1.46 5.80 10.88
C HIS A 116 -1.69 5.83 9.36
N ILE A 117 -2.28 4.77 8.80
CA ILE A 117 -2.53 4.71 7.36
C ILE A 117 -3.66 5.69 6.96
N ALA A 118 -4.68 5.87 7.80
CA ALA A 118 -5.73 6.87 7.56
C ALA A 118 -5.16 8.29 7.50
N SER A 119 -4.27 8.66 8.42
CA SER A 119 -3.55 9.94 8.36
C SER A 119 -2.73 10.09 7.08
N LYS A 120 -2.11 9.01 6.58
CA LYS A 120 -1.40 9.01 5.29
C LYS A 120 -2.34 9.17 4.10
N ALA A 121 -3.56 8.64 4.17
CA ALA A 121 -4.58 8.87 3.16
C ALA A 121 -4.99 10.34 3.10
N GLU A 122 -5.17 10.99 4.25
CA GLU A 122 -5.46 12.43 4.31
C GLU A 122 -4.33 13.30 3.75
N GLU A 123 -3.09 12.99 4.12
CA GLU A 123 -1.90 13.64 3.56
C GLU A 123 -1.87 13.50 2.03
N TRP A 124 -2.11 12.28 1.54
CA TRP A 124 -2.15 11.99 0.12
C TRP A 124 -3.25 12.76 -0.62
N ARG A 125 -4.45 12.90 -0.06
CA ARG A 125 -5.53 13.68 -0.69
C ARG A 125 -5.16 15.14 -0.92
N ARG A 126 -4.20 15.67 -0.16
CA ARG A 126 -3.72 17.05 -0.26
C ARG A 126 -2.52 17.18 -1.20
N THR A 127 -1.59 16.23 -1.17
CA THR A 127 -0.29 16.34 -1.84
C THR A 127 -0.14 15.42 -3.04
N TYR A 128 -0.89 14.31 -3.05
CA TYR A 128 -0.74 13.16 -3.94
C TYR A 128 0.67 12.57 -3.91
N PHE A 129 1.40 12.79 -2.80
CA PHE A 129 2.86 12.56 -2.66
C PHE A 129 3.74 13.28 -3.69
N LEU A 130 3.16 14.24 -4.41
CA LEU A 130 3.91 15.04 -5.34
C LEU A 130 4.60 16.17 -4.58
N LYS A 131 5.84 16.45 -4.98
CA LYS A 131 6.52 17.67 -4.53
C LYS A 131 5.69 18.89 -4.99
N PRO A 132 5.60 19.95 -4.18
CA PRO A 132 5.09 21.22 -4.67
C PRO A 132 5.84 21.58 -5.95
N LYS A 133 5.11 22.00 -6.99
CA LYS A 133 5.77 22.57 -8.16
C LYS A 133 6.55 23.78 -7.66
N GLU A 134 7.87 23.70 -7.64
CA GLU A 134 8.69 24.91 -7.53
C GLU A 134 8.25 25.83 -8.67
N ASP A 135 7.95 27.08 -8.37
CA ASP A 135 7.76 28.10 -9.40
C ASP A 135 9.10 28.21 -10.15
N VAL A 136 9.21 27.47 -11.26
CA VAL A 136 10.39 27.48 -12.10
C VAL A 136 10.45 28.85 -12.78
N ARG A 137 11.19 29.79 -12.17
CA ARG A 137 11.85 30.83 -12.94
C ARG A 137 12.88 30.14 -13.84
N PRO A 138 12.91 30.40 -15.15
CA PRO A 138 13.74 29.62 -16.06
C PRO A 138 15.22 29.86 -15.74
N ALA A 139 15.89 28.82 -15.22
CA ALA A 139 17.33 28.73 -15.15
C ALA A 139 17.84 27.91 -16.34
N LEU A 140 18.79 28.49 -17.07
CA LEU A 140 19.38 27.93 -18.29
C LEU A 140 20.29 26.73 -18.00
N SER A 141 20.06 25.65 -18.78
CA SER A 141 20.96 24.56 -19.21
C SER A 141 21.81 23.77 -18.20
N GLY A 142 21.75 22.44 -18.31
CA GLY A 142 22.81 21.54 -17.82
C GLY A 142 22.46 20.06 -18.02
N SER A 143 23.20 19.40 -18.92
CA SER A 143 23.06 18.00 -19.36
C SER A 143 23.22 16.97 -18.24
N LEU A 144 22.50 15.83 -18.31
CA LEU A 144 22.83 14.62 -17.55
C LEU A 144 22.96 13.38 -18.44
N SER A 145 24.11 12.74 -18.26
CA SER A 145 24.61 11.52 -18.88
C SER A 145 23.78 10.29 -18.50
N GLY A 146 23.52 9.44 -19.50
CA GLY A 146 22.73 8.22 -19.38
C GLY A 146 23.36 7.15 -18.48
N GLY A 147 22.52 6.52 -17.67
CA GLY A 147 22.88 5.35 -16.85
C GLY A 147 23.01 4.09 -17.69
N ALA A 148 24.10 3.34 -17.46
CA ALA A 148 24.37 2.08 -18.13
C ALA A 148 23.39 0.98 -17.69
N ARG A 149 22.77 0.30 -18.66
CA ARG A 149 22.05 -0.97 -18.44
C ARG A 149 23.04 -2.13 -18.60
N ALA A 150 23.17 -2.97 -17.58
CA ALA A 150 23.82 -4.26 -17.73
C ALA A 150 22.85 -5.23 -18.43
N LEU A 151 23.25 -5.72 -19.61
CA LEU A 151 22.54 -6.80 -20.31
C LEU A 151 23.13 -8.13 -19.84
N LEU A 152 22.26 -9.03 -19.38
CA LEU A 152 22.63 -10.42 -19.10
C LEU A 152 22.85 -11.14 -20.44
N GLY A 153 24.12 -11.25 -20.86
CA GLY A 153 24.52 -12.05 -22.01
C GLY A 153 24.32 -13.54 -21.71
N SER A 154 23.57 -14.21 -22.57
CA SER A 154 23.40 -15.67 -22.56
C SER A 154 24.74 -16.37 -22.72
N ARG A 155 25.08 -17.27 -21.80
CA ARG A 155 26.25 -18.16 -21.89
C ARG A 155 26.21 -18.95 -23.20
N GLU A 156 27.28 -18.86 -23.98
CA GLU A 156 27.53 -19.78 -25.09
C GLU A 156 27.74 -21.20 -24.56
N LEU A 157 26.92 -22.14 -25.04
CA LEU A 157 27.17 -23.56 -24.89
C LEU A 157 28.40 -23.91 -25.73
N GLY A 158 29.53 -24.11 -25.05
CA GLY A 158 30.74 -24.65 -25.66
C GLY A 158 30.46 -26.02 -26.26
N SER A 159 30.44 -26.07 -27.59
CA SER A 159 30.55 -27.28 -28.39
C SER A 159 31.92 -27.94 -28.14
N ARG A 160 31.91 -29.16 -27.59
CA ARG A 160 33.07 -30.06 -27.56
C ARG A 160 32.78 -31.29 -28.42
N GLY A 161 33.70 -31.58 -29.33
CA GLY A 161 33.99 -32.95 -29.76
C GLY A 161 33.75 -33.24 -31.25
N ALA A 162 34.79 -33.03 -32.05
CA ALA A 162 35.19 -33.99 -33.07
C ALA A 162 36.63 -34.39 -32.78
#